data_AF-A0A9D1AFM6-F1
#
_entry.id   AF-A0A9D1AFM6-F1
#
_cell.length_a   1.000
_cell.length_b   1.000
_cell.length_c   1.000
_cell.angle_alpha   90.00
_cell.angle_beta   90.00
_cell.angle_gamma   90.00
#
_symmetry.space_group_name_H-M   'P 1'
#
loop_
_entity.id
_entity.type
_entity.pdbx_description
1 polymer ?
#
loop_
_entity_poly.entity_id
_entity_poly.type
_entity_poly.pdbx_seq_one_letter_code
_entity_poly.pdbx_strand_id
1 'polypeptide(L)'
;MSKNGSRIISFGRYRATDLIIFAVILAVFDIISFFAVTEWFASDLTNFFFSIAVPISLLVMIRWNWYGLLYAVFDGVLYCALVILSSDGAYGAAALQYFLTYGIGNAFIGLAFLMVRFMGYKRIAGNAGFSVLYALCGWAALELGRTIVSLCFGTPAGSAFAGFFFGPSELLSLAMSAVILLIMRKLDGMLENQRDYLVRLDKEKKERMRRDTFGDEPVEIDQEALRSLNKKGGDMF
;
A
#
# COMPACT_ATOMS: atom_id res chain seq x y z
N MET A 1 -40.00 17.72 11.93
CA MET A 1 -39.24 16.62 11.28
C MET A 1 -37.84 17.12 10.96
N SER A 2 -36.87 16.78 11.80
CA SER A 2 -35.46 17.15 11.61
C SER A 2 -34.91 16.43 10.38
N LYS A 3 -34.42 17.19 9.41
CA LYS A 3 -33.66 16.71 8.26
C LYS A 3 -32.33 16.16 8.78
N ASN A 4 -32.27 14.86 9.06
CA ASN A 4 -31.01 14.14 9.24
C ASN A 4 -30.28 14.11 7.89
N GLY A 5 -29.62 15.22 7.57
CA GLY A 5 -28.63 15.27 6.52
C GLY A 5 -27.50 14.34 6.90
N SER A 6 -27.46 13.16 6.28
CA SER A 6 -26.27 12.32 6.28
C SER A 6 -25.09 13.23 5.92
N ARG A 7 -24.17 13.46 6.86
CA ARG A 7 -22.97 14.25 6.58
C ARG A 7 -22.21 13.52 5.50
N ILE A 8 -22.36 13.97 4.25
CA ILE A 8 -21.57 13.50 3.12
C ILE A 8 -20.12 13.83 3.49
N ILE A 9 -19.32 12.79 3.79
CA ILE A 9 -17.92 12.94 4.11
C ILE A 9 -17.24 13.55 2.87
N SER A 10 -16.56 14.68 3.04
CA SER A 10 -15.85 15.30 1.93
C SER A 10 -14.68 14.41 1.49
N PHE A 11 -14.36 14.43 0.20
CA PHE A 11 -13.24 13.66 -0.37
C PHE A 11 -11.91 13.94 0.36
N GLY A 12 -11.68 15.19 0.78
CA GLY A 12 -10.51 15.56 1.57
C GLY A 12 -10.46 14.88 2.95
N ARG A 13 -11.61 14.76 3.64
CA ARG A 13 -11.69 14.03 4.91
C ARG A 13 -11.48 12.54 4.72
N TYR A 14 -12.07 11.95 3.69
CA TYR A 14 -11.84 10.55 3.34
C TYR A 14 -10.36 10.27 3.09
N ARG A 15 -9.70 11.11 2.27
CA ARG A 15 -8.25 11.02 2.04
C ARG A 15 -7.45 11.11 3.33
N ALA A 16 -7.75 12.09 4.17
CA ALA A 16 -7.04 12.26 5.44
C ALA A 16 -7.19 11.04 6.34
N THR A 17 -8.41 10.48 6.45
CA THR A 17 -8.67 9.26 7.22
C THR A 17 -7.91 8.06 6.67
N ASP A 18 -7.94 7.83 5.35
CA ASP A 18 -7.21 6.73 4.72
C ASP A 18 -5.70 6.84 4.97
N LEU A 19 -5.14 8.04 4.80
CA LEU A 19 -3.72 8.29 5.08
C LEU A 19 -3.38 8.06 6.56
N ILE A 20 -4.18 8.58 7.49
CA ILE A 20 -3.95 8.39 8.93
C ILE A 20 -3.98 6.90 9.30
N ILE A 21 -4.91 6.13 8.74
CA ILE A 21 -4.99 4.67 9.01
C ILE A 21 -3.69 3.98 8.59
N PHE A 22 -3.19 4.23 7.37
CA PHE A 22 -1.92 3.64 6.94
C PHE A 22 -0.73 4.13 7.77
N ALA A 23 -0.77 5.38 8.27
CA ALA A 23 0.33 5.94 9.04
C ALA A 23 0.40 5.30 10.43
N VAL A 24 -0.76 5.07 11.05
CA VAL A 24 -0.88 4.33 12.31
C VAL A 24 -0.43 2.89 12.14
N ILE A 25 -0.88 2.21 11.08
CA ILE A 25 -0.44 0.83 10.79
C ILE A 25 1.08 0.80 10.66
N LEU A 26 1.66 1.67 9.84
CA LEU A 26 3.11 1.74 9.66
C LEU A 26 3.85 1.96 10.98
N ALA A 27 3.47 2.99 11.75
CA ALA A 27 4.12 3.32 13.00
C ALA A 27 4.03 2.19 14.03
N VAL A 28 2.87 1.53 14.16
CA VAL A 28 2.69 0.41 15.10
C VAL A 28 3.59 -0.76 14.73
N PHE A 29 3.61 -1.15 13.45
CA PHE A 29 4.47 -2.24 13.00
C PHE A 29 5.94 -1.91 13.14
N ASP A 30 6.36 -0.67 12.86
CA ASP A 30 7.76 -0.28 12.96
C ASP A 30 8.24 -0.25 14.42
N ILE A 31 7.40 0.23 15.35
CA ILE A 31 7.67 0.15 16.80
C ILE A 31 7.78 -1.31 17.26
N ILE A 32 6.86 -2.18 16.82
CA ILE A 32 6.91 -3.61 17.17
C ILE A 32 8.18 -4.25 16.62
N SER A 33 8.52 -4.00 15.35
CA SER A 33 9.73 -4.52 14.72
C SER A 33 10.99 -4.02 15.44
N PHE A 34 11.02 -2.76 15.84
CA PHE A 34 12.13 -2.19 16.61
C PHE A 34 12.32 -2.93 17.93
N PHE A 35 11.30 -2.99 18.79
CA PHE A 35 11.40 -3.66 20.10
C PHE A 35 11.61 -5.16 20.00
N ALA A 36 11.08 -5.80 18.95
CA ALA A 36 11.35 -7.21 18.70
C ALA A 36 12.86 -7.46 18.52
N VAL A 37 13.55 -6.61 17.75
CA VAL A 37 14.98 -6.77 17.46
C VAL A 37 15.87 -6.30 18.62
N THR A 38 15.50 -5.20 19.28
CA THR A 38 16.37 -4.57 20.28
C THR A 38 16.21 -5.14 21.69
N GLU A 39 15.03 -5.65 22.05
CA GLU A 39 14.73 -6.08 23.41
C GLU A 39 14.28 -7.55 23.48
N TRP A 40 13.26 -7.94 22.70
CA TRP A 40 12.60 -9.23 22.90
C TRP A 40 13.40 -10.43 22.37
N PHE A 41 14.09 -10.24 21.25
CA PHE A 41 14.91 -11.27 20.60
C PHE A 41 16.38 -10.85 20.50
N ALA A 42 16.82 -9.87 21.31
CA ALA A 42 18.15 -9.28 21.24
C ALA A 42 19.31 -10.31 21.34
N SER A 43 19.09 -11.42 22.05
CA SER A 43 20.06 -12.49 22.25
C SER A 43 20.13 -13.52 21.12
N ASP A 44 19.18 -13.52 20.18
CA ASP A 44 19.12 -14.51 19.13
C ASP A 44 19.98 -14.10 17.92
N LEU A 45 20.92 -14.97 17.55
CA LEU A 45 21.85 -14.80 16.42
C LEU A 45 21.14 -14.74 15.05
N THR A 46 19.82 -14.94 15.01
CA THR A 46 18.98 -14.98 13.82
C THR A 46 18.03 -13.78 13.75
N ASN A 47 18.41 -12.60 14.25
CA ASN A 47 17.56 -11.42 14.21
C ASN A 47 17.27 -10.96 12.78
N PHE A 48 16.21 -11.54 12.20
CA PHE A 48 15.61 -11.14 10.95
C PHE A 48 14.41 -10.27 11.25
N PHE A 49 14.43 -9.05 10.75
CA PHE A 49 13.28 -8.17 10.77
C PHE A 49 13.01 -7.68 9.35
N PHE A 50 11.80 -7.19 9.13
CA PHE A 50 11.42 -6.59 7.88
C PHE A 50 10.63 -5.32 8.14
N SER A 51 10.82 -4.34 7.27
CA SER A 51 10.02 -3.12 7.27
C SER A 51 8.82 -3.29 6.35
N ILE A 52 7.65 -2.82 6.81
CA ILE A 52 6.46 -2.70 5.97
C ILE A 52 6.34 -1.32 5.32
N ALA A 53 7.35 -0.46 5.47
CA ALA A 53 7.36 0.88 4.88
C ALA A 53 7.28 0.84 3.36
N VAL A 54 8.09 0.00 2.72
CA VAL A 54 8.09 -0.16 1.26
C VAL A 54 6.69 -0.53 0.73
N PRO A 55 6.02 -1.61 1.18
CA PRO A 55 4.71 -1.96 0.65
C PRO A 55 3.63 -0.93 0.99
N ILE A 56 3.66 -0.32 2.18
CA ILE A 56 2.71 0.74 2.54
C ILE A 56 2.91 1.97 1.64
N SER A 57 4.15 2.43 1.46
CA SER A 57 4.48 3.55 0.57
C SER A 57 4.00 3.31 -0.85
N LEU A 58 4.27 2.14 -1.42
CA LEU A 58 3.85 1.77 -2.76
C LEU A 58 2.33 1.66 -2.90
N LEU A 59 1.66 1.10 -1.90
CA LEU A 59 0.20 1.00 -1.87
C LEU A 59 -0.45 2.39 -1.79
N VAL A 60 -0.01 3.24 -0.85
CA VAL A 60 -0.49 4.62 -0.74
C VAL A 60 -0.17 5.39 -2.02
N MET A 61 0.92 5.06 -2.71
CA MET A 61 1.28 5.72 -3.95
C MET A 61 0.32 5.40 -5.10
N ILE A 62 -0.21 4.19 -5.17
CA ILE A 62 -1.29 3.86 -6.10
C ILE A 62 -2.59 4.56 -5.71
N ARG A 63 -2.90 4.59 -4.41
CA ARG A 63 -4.15 5.15 -3.87
C ARG A 63 -4.23 6.67 -4.00
N TRP A 64 -3.13 7.35 -3.70
CA TRP A 64 -3.05 8.80 -3.49
C TRP A 64 -1.89 9.49 -4.20
N ASN A 65 -1.12 8.81 -5.06
CA ASN A 65 0.04 9.37 -5.77
C ASN A 65 1.23 9.69 -4.84
N TRP A 66 1.86 10.86 -4.99
CA TRP A 66 3.10 11.21 -4.30
C TRP A 66 3.04 11.13 -2.77
N TYR A 67 1.86 11.13 -2.12
CA TYR A 67 1.75 10.98 -0.67
C TYR A 67 2.41 9.70 -0.13
N GLY A 68 2.52 8.64 -0.94
CA GLY A 68 3.23 7.42 -0.55
C GLY A 68 4.72 7.65 -0.22
N LEU A 69 5.32 8.70 -0.79
CA LEU A 69 6.68 9.14 -0.46
C LEU A 69 6.84 9.47 1.02
N LEU A 70 5.84 10.15 1.59
CA LEU A 70 5.91 10.65 2.97
C LEU A 70 6.03 9.50 3.96
N TYR A 71 5.46 8.33 3.66
CA TYR A 71 5.50 7.17 4.53
C TYR A 71 6.92 6.63 4.70
N ALA A 72 7.67 6.49 3.62
CA ALA A 72 9.04 6.00 3.70
C ALA A 72 9.95 7.01 4.41
N VAL A 73 9.74 8.31 4.20
CA VAL A 73 10.50 9.35 4.92
C VAL A 73 10.14 9.33 6.41
N PHE A 74 8.86 9.25 6.75
CA PHE A 74 8.41 9.26 8.14
C PHE A 74 8.88 8.00 8.90
N ASP A 75 8.84 6.84 8.24
CA ASP A 75 9.41 5.59 8.73
C ASP A 75 10.90 5.71 9.02
N GLY A 76 11.68 6.23 8.06
CA GLY A 76 13.12 6.43 8.26
C GLY A 76 13.45 7.41 9.39
N VAL A 77 12.65 8.46 9.57
CA VAL A 77 12.78 9.40 10.69
C VAL A 77 12.40 8.75 12.02
N LEU A 78 11.33 7.95 12.04
CA LEU A 78 10.90 7.21 13.23
C LEU A 78 11.98 6.20 13.66
N TYR A 79 12.49 5.41 12.72
CA TYR A 79 13.59 4.48 12.94
C TYR A 79 14.82 5.19 13.54
N CYS A 80 15.26 6.29 12.93
CA CYS A 80 16.39 7.08 13.44
C CYS A 80 16.12 7.61 14.86
N ALA A 81 14.91 8.09 15.15
CA ALA A 81 14.55 8.56 16.47
C ALA A 81 14.58 7.43 17.51
N LEU A 82 14.03 6.26 17.20
CA LEU A 82 14.05 5.09 18.08
C LEU A 82 15.49 4.62 18.36
N VAL A 83 16.30 4.48 17.31
CA VAL A 83 17.71 4.08 17.44
C VAL A 83 18.45 5.06 18.34
N ILE A 84 18.38 6.36 18.08
CA ILE A 84 19.10 7.39 18.84
C ILE A 84 18.61 7.48 20.30
N LEU A 85 17.31 7.32 20.55
CA LEU A 85 16.76 7.32 21.90
C LEU A 85 17.16 6.08 22.71
N SER A 86 17.33 4.94 22.04
CA SER A 86 17.72 3.67 22.68
C SER A 86 19.22 3.50 22.91
N SER A 87 20.05 4.35 22.29
CA SER A 87 21.49 4.22 22.34
C SER A 87 22.07 5.33 23.21
N ASP A 88 22.83 4.96 24.25
CA ASP A 88 23.45 5.86 25.25
C ASP A 88 24.45 6.87 24.63
N GLY A 89 23.96 7.80 23.80
CA GLY A 89 24.75 8.82 23.11
C GLY A 89 25.69 8.31 22.01
N ALA A 90 25.77 7.00 21.76
CA ALA A 90 26.73 6.39 20.83
C ALA A 90 26.63 6.92 19.38
N TYR A 91 25.43 7.35 18.97
CA TYR A 91 25.17 7.84 17.61
C TYR A 91 25.22 9.36 17.50
N GLY A 92 25.53 10.12 18.56
CA GLY A 92 25.45 11.58 18.56
C GLY A 92 26.25 12.26 17.43
N ALA A 93 27.47 11.79 17.15
CA ALA A 93 28.32 12.33 16.09
C ALA A 93 27.86 11.92 14.67
N ALA A 94 27.18 10.78 14.53
CA ALA A 94 26.70 10.24 13.26
C ALA A 94 25.19 10.48 13.03
N ALA A 95 24.49 11.11 13.99
CA ALA A 95 23.04 11.26 13.97
C ALA A 95 22.55 11.94 12.70
N LEU A 96 23.24 13.00 12.26
CA LEU A 96 22.91 13.70 11.02
C LEU A 96 23.04 12.79 9.79
N GLN A 97 24.10 11.98 9.71
CA GLN A 97 24.27 11.01 8.62
C GLN A 97 23.13 9.99 8.62
N TYR A 98 22.75 9.46 9.79
CA TYR A 98 21.62 8.52 9.90
C TYR A 98 20.31 9.16 9.44
N PHE A 99 19.95 10.33 9.96
CA PHE A 99 18.72 11.04 9.57
C PHE A 99 18.67 11.36 8.07
N LEU A 100 19.80 11.75 7.46
CA LEU A 100 19.82 12.05 6.03
C LEU A 100 19.77 10.78 5.19
N THR A 101 20.46 9.72 5.60
CA THR A 101 20.45 8.43 4.90
C THR A 101 19.06 7.82 4.89
N TYR A 102 18.40 7.73 6.05
CA TYR A 102 17.06 7.16 6.16
C TYR A 102 15.93 8.15 5.84
N GLY A 103 16.17 9.46 5.91
CA GLY A 103 15.19 10.48 5.52
C GLY A 103 15.21 10.74 4.01
N ILE A 104 16.31 11.31 3.51
CA ILE A 104 16.47 11.65 2.09
C ILE A 104 16.62 10.39 1.24
N GLY A 105 17.38 9.39 1.71
CA GLY A 105 17.53 8.14 0.97
C GLY A 105 16.20 7.41 0.78
N ASN A 106 15.37 7.31 1.82
CA ASN A 106 14.02 6.72 1.69
C ASN A 106 13.12 7.50 0.73
N ALA A 107 13.34 8.81 0.57
CA ALA A 107 12.58 9.62 -0.37
C ALA A 107 12.76 9.17 -1.84
N PHE A 108 13.80 8.40 -2.15
CA PHE A 108 13.98 7.88 -3.51
C PHE A 108 12.93 6.84 -3.89
N ILE A 109 12.20 6.24 -2.93
CA ILE A 109 11.03 5.41 -3.26
C ILE A 109 10.00 6.17 -4.11
N GLY A 110 9.99 7.50 -4.04
CA GLY A 110 9.18 8.37 -4.89
C GLY A 110 9.39 8.12 -6.39
N LEU A 111 10.54 7.60 -6.81
CA LEU A 111 10.81 7.21 -8.21
C LEU A 111 9.87 6.09 -8.69
N ALA A 112 9.36 5.25 -7.79
CA ALA A 112 8.34 4.27 -8.12
C ALA A 112 7.04 4.92 -8.63
N PHE A 113 6.79 6.19 -8.29
CA PHE A 113 5.62 6.92 -8.80
C PHE A 113 5.65 7.05 -10.32
N LEU A 114 6.85 7.04 -10.93
CA LEU A 114 6.98 7.07 -12.40
C LEU A 114 6.31 5.84 -13.04
N MET A 115 6.41 4.66 -12.42
CA MET A 115 5.68 3.48 -12.90
C MET A 115 4.17 3.67 -12.82
N VAL A 116 3.65 4.22 -11.72
CA VAL A 116 2.21 4.51 -11.57
C VAL A 116 1.76 5.53 -12.62
N ARG A 117 2.56 6.58 -12.84
CA ARG A 117 2.25 7.67 -13.79
C ARG A 117 2.26 7.22 -15.24
N PHE A 118 3.25 6.42 -15.66
CA PHE A 118 3.42 6.04 -17.07
C PHE A 118 2.75 4.72 -17.43
N MET A 119 2.76 3.73 -16.53
CA MET A 119 2.17 2.41 -16.80
C MET A 119 0.70 2.34 -16.37
N GLY A 120 0.30 3.15 -15.39
CA GLY A 120 -1.03 3.17 -14.80
C GLY A 120 -1.23 2.07 -13.77
N TYR A 121 -1.96 2.37 -12.70
CA TYR A 121 -2.22 1.43 -11.61
C TYR A 121 -2.97 0.17 -12.07
N LYS A 122 -3.83 0.25 -13.10
CA LYS A 122 -4.60 -0.89 -13.62
C LYS A 122 -3.71 -2.01 -14.16
N ARG A 123 -2.57 -1.68 -14.78
CA ARG A 123 -1.61 -2.69 -15.26
C ARG A 123 -0.83 -3.31 -14.10
N ILE A 124 -0.43 -2.48 -13.13
CA ILE A 124 0.25 -2.92 -11.92
C ILE A 124 -0.63 -3.90 -11.14
N ALA A 125 -1.88 -3.52 -10.88
CA ALA A 125 -2.86 -4.33 -10.15
C ALA A 125 -3.41 -5.51 -10.99
N GLY A 126 -3.44 -5.42 -12.31
CA GLY A 126 -3.97 -6.47 -13.17
C GLY A 126 -3.07 -7.70 -13.32
N ASN A 127 -1.75 -7.55 -13.14
CA ASN A 127 -0.78 -8.63 -13.38
C ASN A 127 0.18 -8.80 -12.19
N ALA A 128 0.36 -10.05 -11.75
CA ALA A 128 1.23 -10.40 -10.64
C ALA A 128 2.68 -9.98 -10.90
N GLY A 129 3.17 -10.19 -12.13
CA GLY A 129 4.53 -9.82 -12.53
C GLY A 129 4.76 -8.33 -12.46
N PHE A 130 3.78 -7.50 -12.87
CA PHE A 130 3.90 -6.05 -12.74
C PHE A 130 3.79 -5.57 -11.29
N SER A 131 3.01 -6.24 -10.43
CA SER A 131 2.98 -5.96 -8.98
C SER A 131 4.33 -6.26 -8.32
N VAL A 132 4.95 -7.40 -8.64
CA VAL A 132 6.27 -7.79 -8.12
C VAL A 132 7.36 -6.86 -8.65
N LEU A 133 7.32 -6.53 -9.95
CA LEU A 133 8.25 -5.56 -10.54
C LEU A 133 8.11 -4.19 -9.87
N TYR A 134 6.88 -3.76 -9.57
CA TYR A 134 6.63 -2.51 -8.86
C TYR A 134 7.22 -2.53 -7.44
N ALA A 135 7.09 -3.64 -6.72
CA ALA A 135 7.73 -3.86 -5.43
C ALA A 135 9.26 -3.75 -5.53
N LEU A 136 9.84 -4.47 -6.51
CA LEU A 136 11.28 -4.51 -6.75
C LEU A 136 11.84 -3.13 -7.12
N CYS A 137 11.18 -2.40 -8.01
CA CYS A 137 11.62 -1.05 -8.40
C CYS A 137 11.49 -0.06 -7.24
N GLY A 138 10.44 -0.15 -6.43
CA GLY A 138 10.28 0.68 -5.24
C GLY A 138 11.36 0.45 -4.19
N TRP A 139 11.60 -0.83 -3.85
CA TRP A 139 12.66 -1.24 -2.95
C TRP A 139 14.04 -0.82 -3.48
N ALA A 140 14.37 -1.15 -4.73
CA ALA A 140 15.66 -0.82 -5.33
C ALA A 140 15.90 0.69 -5.39
N ALA A 141 14.87 1.50 -5.65
CA ALA A 141 14.99 2.95 -5.62
C ALA A 141 15.30 3.47 -4.20
N LEU A 142 14.64 2.92 -3.19
CA LEU A 142 14.90 3.25 -1.79
C LEU A 142 16.32 2.89 -1.36
N GLU A 143 16.79 1.66 -1.63
CA GLU A 143 18.14 1.23 -1.27
C GLU A 143 19.23 2.00 -2.05
N LEU A 144 18.95 2.33 -3.31
CA LEU A 144 19.82 3.19 -4.10
C LEU A 144 19.93 4.59 -3.49
N GLY A 145 18.81 5.16 -3.03
CA GLY A 145 18.79 6.45 -2.34
C GLY A 145 19.63 6.43 -1.06
N ARG A 146 19.43 5.41 -0.21
CA ARG A 146 20.24 5.21 1.02
C ARG A 146 21.72 5.07 0.69
N THR A 147 22.04 4.27 -0.32
CA THR A 147 23.42 4.08 -0.80
C THR A 147 24.01 5.43 -1.19
N ILE A 148 23.39 6.16 -2.12
CA ILE A 148 23.89 7.45 -2.62
C ILE A 148 24.14 8.44 -1.47
N VAL A 149 23.18 8.59 -0.55
CA VAL A 149 23.34 9.50 0.58
C VAL A 149 24.49 9.05 1.48
N SER A 150 24.61 7.75 1.79
CA SER A 150 25.70 7.22 2.61
C SER A 150 27.08 7.43 1.97
N LEU A 151 27.18 7.38 0.64
CA LEU A 151 28.43 7.67 -0.09
C LEU A 151 28.84 9.13 0.08
N CYS A 152 27.89 10.08 0.07
CA CYS A 152 28.16 11.50 0.30
C CYS A 152 28.78 11.77 1.69
N PHE A 153 28.55 10.88 2.66
CA PHE A 153 29.15 10.91 4.00
C PHE A 153 30.48 10.13 4.10
N GLY A 154 31.03 9.65 2.99
CA GLY A 154 32.33 8.97 2.94
C GLY A 154 32.28 7.46 3.23
N THR A 155 31.09 6.84 3.22
CA THR A 155 30.98 5.38 3.33
C THR A 155 31.58 4.73 2.07
N PRO A 156 32.45 3.71 2.18
CA PRO A 156 32.99 3.03 1.01
C PRO A 156 31.90 2.45 0.11
N ALA A 157 32.07 2.56 -1.20
CA ALA A 157 31.03 2.18 -2.17
C ALA A 157 30.63 0.71 -2.08
N GLY A 158 31.61 -0.19 -1.95
CA GLY A 158 31.35 -1.62 -1.83
C GLY A 158 30.55 -1.99 -0.57
N SER A 159 30.85 -1.36 0.58
CA SER A 159 30.15 -1.66 1.82
C SER A 159 28.76 -1.05 1.88
N ALA A 160 28.58 0.18 1.39
CA ALA A 160 27.25 0.81 1.31
C ALA A 160 26.31 -0.01 0.40
N PHE A 161 26.78 -0.36 -0.79
CA PHE A 161 25.99 -1.15 -1.74
C PHE A 161 25.67 -2.55 -1.19
N ALA A 162 26.67 -3.25 -0.65
CA ALA A 162 26.47 -4.57 -0.07
C ALA A 162 25.50 -4.54 1.13
N GLY A 163 25.64 -3.55 2.01
CA GLY A 163 24.81 -3.40 3.20
C GLY A 163 23.33 -3.17 2.88
N PHE A 164 23.03 -2.25 1.96
CA PHE A 164 21.65 -1.89 1.62
C PHE A 164 20.97 -2.86 0.64
N PHE A 165 21.71 -3.45 -0.31
CA PHE A 165 21.09 -4.37 -1.30
C PHE A 165 21.11 -5.85 -0.87
N PHE A 166 22.07 -6.26 -0.07
CA PHE A 166 22.27 -7.67 0.31
C PHE A 166 22.20 -7.91 1.81
N GLY A 167 21.82 -6.89 2.59
CA GLY A 167 21.46 -7.04 3.99
C GLY A 167 20.31 -8.04 4.14
N PRO A 168 20.38 -9.02 5.07
CA PRO A 168 19.32 -10.02 5.23
C PRO A 168 17.94 -9.42 5.50
N SER A 169 17.87 -8.35 6.31
CA SER A 169 16.62 -7.63 6.60
C SER A 169 16.07 -6.90 5.38
N GLU A 170 16.93 -6.43 4.47
CA GLU A 170 16.50 -5.71 3.26
C GLU A 170 15.94 -6.66 2.21
N LEU A 171 16.58 -7.82 2.02
CA LEU A 171 16.06 -8.88 1.16
C LEU A 171 14.74 -9.45 1.71
N LEU A 172 14.61 -9.59 3.03
CA LEU A 172 13.36 -9.99 3.65
C LEU A 172 12.27 -8.92 3.46
N SER A 173 12.62 -7.64 3.61
CA SER A 173 11.70 -6.52 3.35
C SER A 173 11.22 -6.50 1.90
N LEU A 174 12.10 -6.78 0.92
CA LEU A 174 11.71 -6.95 -0.48
C LEU A 174 10.73 -8.13 -0.67
N ALA A 175 11.03 -9.29 -0.10
CA ALA A 175 10.16 -10.46 -0.19
C ALA A 175 8.78 -10.18 0.41
N MET A 176 8.74 -9.58 1.59
CA MET A 176 7.50 -9.18 2.27
C MET A 176 6.75 -8.10 1.48
N SER A 177 7.45 -7.15 0.85
CA SER A 177 6.85 -6.15 -0.03
C SER A 177 6.11 -6.80 -1.19
N ALA A 178 6.74 -7.76 -1.86
CA ALA A 178 6.14 -8.49 -2.96
C ALA A 178 4.93 -9.30 -2.51
N VAL A 179 5.03 -10.02 -1.40
CA VAL A 179 3.92 -10.81 -0.82
C VAL A 179 2.74 -9.91 -0.47
N ILE A 180 2.97 -8.81 0.26
CA ILE A 180 1.92 -7.88 0.67
C ILE A 180 1.23 -7.29 -0.56
N LEU A 181 1.96 -6.82 -1.57
CA LEU A 181 1.33 -6.29 -2.78
C LEU A 181 0.53 -7.37 -3.54
N LEU A 182 1.01 -8.60 -3.60
CA LEU A 182 0.27 -9.70 -4.22
C LEU A 182 -1.03 -10.04 -3.47
N ILE A 183 -1.05 -9.92 -2.15
CA ILE A 183 -2.26 -10.07 -1.32
C ILE A 183 -3.20 -8.88 -1.55
N MET A 184 -2.69 -7.65 -1.48
CA MET A 184 -3.49 -6.42 -1.63
C MET A 184 -4.16 -6.34 -3.01
N ARG A 185 -3.58 -6.99 -4.03
CA ARG A 185 -4.19 -7.14 -5.36
C ARG A 185 -5.49 -7.95 -5.36
N LYS A 186 -5.61 -8.90 -4.44
CA LYS A 186 -6.81 -9.75 -4.32
C LYS A 186 -7.92 -9.07 -3.51
N LEU A 187 -7.59 -8.00 -2.76
CA LEU A 187 -8.55 -7.25 -1.96
C LEU A 187 -9.14 -6.11 -2.80
N ASP A 188 -10.47 -6.06 -2.88
CA ASP A 188 -11.16 -5.05 -3.67
C ASP A 188 -10.88 -3.64 -3.16
N GLY A 189 -10.61 -2.72 -4.09
CA GLY A 189 -10.30 -1.31 -3.79
C GLY A 189 -8.97 -1.04 -3.08
N MET A 190 -8.15 -2.05 -2.75
CA MET A 190 -6.89 -1.86 -2.03
C MET A 190 -5.75 -1.36 -2.94
N LEU A 191 -5.54 -2.02 -4.09
CA LEU A 191 -4.59 -1.59 -5.14
C LEU A 191 -5.27 -0.80 -6.26
N GLU A 192 -5.99 0.24 -5.88
CA GLU A 192 -6.73 1.11 -6.80
C GLU A 192 -6.63 2.57 -6.40
N ASN A 193 -6.70 3.48 -7.39
CA ASN A 193 -6.84 4.89 -7.11
C ASN A 193 -8.16 5.17 -6.39
N GLN A 194 -8.11 5.84 -5.25
CA GLN A 194 -9.30 5.99 -4.40
C GLN A 194 -10.39 6.87 -5.00
N ARG A 195 -10.05 7.76 -5.93
CA ARG A 195 -11.06 8.51 -6.68
C ARG A 195 -11.87 7.58 -7.57
N ASP A 196 -11.20 6.71 -8.31
CA ASP A 196 -11.83 5.78 -9.25
C ASP A 196 -12.65 4.73 -8.48
N TYR A 197 -12.13 4.25 -7.36
CA TYR A 197 -12.84 3.34 -6.45
C TYR A 197 -14.17 3.93 -5.96
N LEU A 198 -14.18 5.17 -5.46
CA LEU A 198 -15.40 5.82 -4.97
C LEU A 198 -16.43 6.06 -6.10
N VAL A 199 -15.97 6.37 -7.32
CA VAL A 199 -16.84 6.51 -8.49
C VAL A 199 -17.45 5.16 -8.88
N ARG A 200 -16.68 4.08 -8.85
CA ARG A 200 -17.20 2.71 -9.08
C ARG A 200 -18.23 2.34 -8.02
N LEU A 201 -17.93 2.58 -6.75
CA LEU A 201 -18.81 2.26 -5.63
C LEU A 201 -20.16 2.99 -5.71
N ASP A 202 -20.17 4.28 -6.08
CA ASP A 202 -21.40 5.04 -6.29
C ASP A 202 -22.23 4.49 -7.46
N LYS A 203 -21.57 4.08 -8.55
CA LYS A 203 -22.23 3.46 -9.70
C LYS A 203 -22.86 2.11 -9.32
N GLU A 204 -22.13 1.25 -8.63
CA GLU A 204 -22.62 -0.04 -8.14
C GLU A 204 -23.80 0.14 -7.17
N LYS A 205 -23.73 1.13 -6.28
CA LYS A 205 -24.83 1.46 -5.37
C LYS A 205 -26.08 1.90 -6.12
N LYS A 206 -25.94 2.74 -7.15
CA LYS A 206 -27.06 3.18 -8.00
C LYS A 206 -27.67 2.02 -8.78
N GLU A 207 -26.84 1.10 -9.29
CA GLU A 207 -27.31 -0.10 -9.99
C GLU A 207 -28.05 -1.05 -9.05
N ARG A 208 -27.57 -1.26 -7.82
CA ARG A 208 -28.28 -2.03 -6.79
C ARG A 208 -29.63 -1.39 -6.44
N MET A 209 -29.66 -0.09 -6.16
CA MET A 209 -30.92 0.62 -5.89
C MET A 209 -31.90 0.52 -7.05
N ARG A 210 -31.44 0.58 -8.31
CA ARG A 210 -32.31 0.33 -9.46
C ARG A 210 -32.88 -1.08 -9.44
N ARG A 211 -32.06 -2.11 -9.22
CA ARG A 211 -32.55 -3.51 -9.11
C ARG A 211 -33.58 -3.68 -7.98
N ASP A 212 -33.33 -3.08 -6.82
CA ASP A 212 -34.23 -3.16 -5.66
C ASP A 212 -35.55 -2.40 -5.86
N THR A 213 -35.54 -1.33 -6.67
CA THR A 213 -36.75 -0.53 -6.96
C THR A 213 -37.66 -1.23 -7.99
N PHE A 214 -37.14 -2.21 -8.72
CA PHE A 214 -37.88 -2.97 -9.73
C PHE A 214 -38.38 -4.35 -9.27
N GLY A 215 -38.14 -4.77 -8.03
CA GLY A 215 -38.82 -5.95 -7.46
C GLY A 215 -38.60 -7.25 -8.22
N ASP A 216 -37.45 -7.43 -8.86
CA ASP A 216 -37.10 -8.71 -9.48
C ASP A 216 -36.48 -9.64 -8.42
N GLU A 217 -37.32 -10.25 -7.59
CA GLU A 217 -37.09 -11.67 -7.35
C GLU A 217 -37.16 -12.34 -8.72
N PRO A 218 -36.26 -13.28 -9.08
CA PRO A 218 -36.36 -13.96 -10.35
C PRO A 218 -37.74 -14.62 -10.39
N VAL A 219 -38.64 -14.07 -11.20
CA VAL A 219 -39.87 -14.77 -11.57
C VAL A 219 -39.37 -15.97 -12.35
N GLU A 220 -39.23 -17.09 -11.65
CA GLU A 220 -39.19 -18.41 -12.27
C GLU A 220 -40.43 -18.45 -13.15
N ILE A 221 -40.22 -18.26 -14.45
CA ILE A 221 -41.27 -18.44 -15.44
C ILE A 221 -41.62 -19.93 -15.34
N ASP A 222 -42.64 -20.22 -14.56
CA ASP A 222 -43.18 -21.55 -14.37
C ASP A 222 -43.44 -22.15 -15.75
N GLN A 223 -42.87 -23.34 -15.99
CA GLN A 223 -43.03 -24.03 -17.27
C GLN A 223 -44.51 -24.28 -17.61
N GLU A 224 -45.40 -24.23 -16.62
CA GLU A 224 -46.86 -24.26 -16.83
C GLU A 224 -47.41 -23.00 -17.51
N ALA A 225 -46.88 -21.81 -17.19
CA ALA A 225 -47.28 -20.56 -17.85
C ALA A 225 -46.92 -20.57 -19.34
N LEU A 226 -45.75 -21.11 -19.69
CA LEU A 226 -45.30 -21.29 -21.09
C LEU A 226 -46.16 -22.32 -21.86
N ARG A 227 -46.65 -23.37 -21.20
CA ARG A 227 -47.55 -24.36 -21.83
C ARG A 227 -48.94 -23.79 -22.12
N SER A 228 -49.42 -22.85 -21.32
CA SER A 228 -50.71 -22.16 -21.54
C SER A 228 -50.70 -21.23 -22.76
N LEU A 229 -49.53 -20.67 -23.10
CA LEU A 229 -49.34 -19.78 -24.25
C LEU A 229 -49.26 -20.52 -25.59
N ASN A 230 -48.80 -21.77 -25.59
CA ASN A 230 -48.65 -22.57 -26.81
C ASN A 230 -49.96 -23.23 -27.31
N LYS A 231 -51.04 -23.22 -26.51
CA LYS A 231 -52.34 -23.81 -26.90
C LYS A 231 -53.30 -22.86 -27.62
N LYS A 232 -53.01 -21.55 -27.69
CA LYS A 232 -53.91 -20.55 -28.29
C LYS A 232 -53.57 -20.15 -29.74
N GLY A 233 -52.63 -20.83 -30.39
CA GLY A 233 -52.19 -20.53 -31.76
C GLY A 233 -52.81 -21.37 -32.88
N GLY A 234 -53.77 -22.25 -32.58
CA GLY A 234 -54.28 -23.25 -33.54
C GLY A 234 -55.58 -22.91 -34.29
N ASP A 235 -56.39 -21.96 -33.82
CA ASP A 235 -57.75 -21.73 -34.34
C ASP A 235 -57.92 -20.37 -35.03
N MET A 236 -57.01 -20.02 -35.93
CA MET A 236 -57.28 -19.07 -37.00
C MET A 236 -56.69 -19.59 -38.30
N PHE A 237 -57.31 -20.63 -38.86
CA PHE A 237 -57.73 -20.82 -40.26
C PHE A 237 -58.26 -22.25 -40.44
#